data_AF-A0A924RDD2-F1
#
_entry.id   AF-A0A924RDD2-F1
#
_cell.length_a   1.000
_cell.length_b   1.000
_cell.length_c   1.000
_cell.angle_alpha   90.00
_cell.angle_beta   90.00
_cell.angle_gamma   90.00
#
_symmetry.space_group_name_H-M   'P 1'
#
loop_
_entity.id
_entity.type
_entity.pdbx_description
1 polymer ?
#
loop_
_entity_poly.entity_id
_entity_poly.type
_entity_poly.pdbx_seq_one_letter_code
_entity_poly.pdbx_strand_id
1 'polypeptide(L)'
;MNRRPARCLGLLGGASGMIAGVVQAVAGPDIPELTGSKASPVALGLLTIVLSAIGLASAVSLGKDSIPPSGRVASAVGMLVPGVVCFTTVGALWYLPGPLLTVPAGLAVAGGWRESRDVIATAWLPGLVSLLGAFEVMMALRASPLALTLVGVLGGLALFASPWMRNKRPRLALLLVGTIPFAVAAWWSLVVPLLAILALAISGVIARRRRTRPTALDATGRWGGPLAGAADR
;
A
#
# COMPACT_ATOMS: atom_id res chain seq x y z
N MET A 1 -17.52 17.88 -3.39
CA MET A 1 -16.34 18.44 -2.70
C MET A 1 -15.27 18.74 -3.74
N ASN A 2 -14.72 19.97 -3.74
CA ASN A 2 -13.71 20.39 -4.71
C ASN A 2 -12.39 19.64 -4.43
N ARG A 3 -11.89 18.84 -5.38
CA ARG A 3 -10.71 17.96 -5.20
C ARG A 3 -9.38 18.64 -5.51
N ARG A 4 -9.44 19.86 -6.08
CA ARG A 4 -8.28 20.70 -6.41
C ARG A 4 -7.29 20.89 -5.25
N PRO A 5 -7.70 21.21 -3.99
CA PRO A 5 -6.76 21.37 -2.90
C PRO A 5 -6.02 20.07 -2.55
N ALA A 6 -6.72 18.93 -2.52
CA ALA A 6 -6.09 17.64 -2.25
C ALA A 6 -5.05 17.26 -3.32
N ARG A 7 -5.37 17.50 -4.59
CA ARG A 7 -4.42 17.31 -5.69
C ARG A 7 -3.20 18.21 -5.56
N CYS A 8 -3.41 19.51 -5.32
CA CYS A 8 -2.31 20.48 -5.25
C CYS A 8 -1.35 20.15 -4.10
N LEU A 9 -1.89 19.89 -2.90
CA LEU A 9 -1.11 19.47 -1.74
C LEU A 9 -0.34 18.17 -2.00
N GLY A 10 -1.00 17.16 -2.57
CA GLY A 10 -0.34 15.90 -2.90
C GLY A 10 0.78 16.04 -3.92
N LEU A 11 0.62 16.93 -4.90
CA LEU A 11 1.67 17.23 -5.88
C LEU A 11 2.88 17.91 -5.23
N LEU A 12 2.63 18.91 -4.38
CA LEU A 12 3.68 19.60 -3.63
C LEU A 12 4.39 18.65 -2.65
N GLY A 13 3.65 17.77 -1.98
CA GLY A 13 4.20 16.73 -1.11
C GLY A 13 5.06 15.72 -1.84
N GLY A 14 4.62 15.23 -3.00
CA GLY A 14 5.40 14.31 -3.82
C GLY A 14 6.69 14.96 -4.37
N ALA A 15 6.59 16.20 -4.87
CA ALA A 15 7.75 16.93 -5.39
C ALA A 15 8.77 17.25 -4.30
N SER A 16 8.32 17.79 -3.15
CA SER A 16 9.21 18.04 -2.01
C SER A 16 9.81 16.76 -1.44
N GLY A 17 9.05 15.65 -1.44
CA GLY A 17 9.56 14.34 -1.04
C GLY A 17 10.67 13.80 -1.94
N MET A 18 10.55 14.00 -3.26
CA MET A 18 11.62 13.66 -4.21
C MET A 18 12.90 14.46 -3.93
N ILE A 19 12.76 15.78 -3.68
CA ILE A 19 13.90 16.65 -3.33
C ILE A 19 14.54 16.16 -2.03
N ALA A 20 13.74 15.87 -1.00
CA ALA A 20 14.25 15.34 0.27
C ALA A 20 15.00 14.01 0.09
N GLY A 21 14.49 13.11 -0.78
CA GLY A 21 15.16 11.85 -1.11
C GLY A 21 16.50 12.04 -1.83
N VAL A 22 16.58 12.99 -2.77
CA VAL A 22 17.85 13.35 -3.45
C VAL A 22 18.84 13.94 -2.45
N VAL A 23 18.40 14.86 -1.59
CA VAL A 23 19.24 15.45 -0.53
C VAL A 23 19.77 14.38 0.42
N GLN A 24 18.92 13.44 0.84
CA GLN A 24 19.33 12.31 1.68
C GLN A 24 20.32 11.38 0.96
N ALA A 25 20.16 11.17 -0.35
CA ALA A 25 21.05 10.30 -1.11
C ALA A 25 22.43 10.92 -1.36
N VAL A 26 22.50 12.24 -1.60
CA VAL A 26 23.73 12.94 -1.98
C VAL A 26 24.45 13.50 -0.75
N ALA A 27 23.73 14.17 0.14
CA ALA A 27 24.30 14.91 1.27
C ALA A 27 24.05 14.21 2.62
N GLY A 28 23.32 13.09 2.66
CA GLY A 28 22.98 12.41 3.91
C GLY A 28 24.16 12.11 4.86
N PRO A 29 25.36 11.71 4.37
CA PRO A 29 26.54 11.53 5.22
C PRO A 29 27.02 12.82 5.91
N ASP A 30 26.83 13.98 5.27
CA ASP A 30 27.32 15.28 5.73
C ASP A 30 26.31 16.01 6.65
N ILE A 31 25.05 15.59 6.65
CA ILE A 31 23.96 16.13 7.49
C ILE A 31 23.25 15.03 8.31
N PRO A 32 23.96 14.36 9.23
CA PRO A 32 23.39 13.27 10.05
C PRO A 32 22.29 13.75 11.00
N GLU A 33 22.31 15.03 11.38
CA GLU A 33 21.32 15.68 12.25
C GLU A 33 19.92 15.74 11.60
N LEU A 34 19.89 15.86 10.27
CA LEU A 34 18.66 16.00 9.49
C LEU A 34 18.13 14.67 8.95
N THR A 35 19.01 13.72 8.64
CA THR A 35 18.67 12.41 8.05
C THR A 35 18.58 11.26 9.08
N GLY A 36 19.06 11.50 10.31
CA GLY A 36 19.33 10.47 11.30
C GLY A 36 20.56 9.66 10.90
N SER A 37 21.44 9.31 11.83
CA SER A 37 22.65 8.51 11.58
C SER A 37 22.32 7.09 11.11
N LYS A 38 21.95 6.93 9.83
CA LYS A 38 21.55 5.65 9.24
C LYS A 38 22.74 4.98 8.57
N ALA A 39 22.79 3.66 8.65
CA ALA A 39 23.87 2.84 8.10
C ALA A 39 24.03 2.94 6.57
N SER A 40 22.99 3.39 5.83
CA SER A 40 23.03 3.52 4.36
C SER A 40 22.16 4.70 3.87
N PRO A 41 22.68 5.95 3.90
CA PRO A 41 21.94 7.15 3.49
C PRO A 41 21.47 7.10 2.03
N VAL A 42 22.32 6.58 1.13
CA VAL A 42 22.04 6.47 -0.31
C VAL A 42 20.83 5.56 -0.58
N ALA A 43 20.80 4.36 0.03
CA ALA A 43 19.72 3.40 -0.18
C ALA A 43 18.37 3.95 0.34
N LEU A 44 18.39 4.62 1.49
CA LEU A 44 17.19 5.27 2.04
C LEU A 44 16.75 6.45 1.19
N GLY A 45 17.67 7.28 0.69
CA GLY A 45 17.34 8.39 -0.21
C GLY A 45 16.68 7.91 -1.52
N LEU A 46 17.22 6.87 -2.14
CA LEU A 46 16.61 6.24 -3.33
C LEU A 46 15.21 5.68 -3.04
N LEU A 47 15.03 5.01 -1.89
CA LEU A 47 13.72 4.52 -1.46
C LEU A 47 12.73 5.67 -1.29
N THR A 48 13.16 6.77 -0.67
CA THR A 48 12.36 7.99 -0.49
C THR A 48 11.94 8.59 -1.83
N ILE A 49 12.82 8.63 -2.84
CA ILE A 49 12.47 9.10 -4.18
C ILE A 49 11.37 8.23 -4.80
N VAL A 50 11.51 6.90 -4.73
CA VAL A 50 10.51 5.95 -5.27
C VAL A 50 9.16 6.12 -4.58
N LEU A 51 9.14 6.17 -3.25
CA LEU A 51 7.91 6.37 -2.48
C LEU A 51 7.27 7.74 -2.78
N SER A 52 8.06 8.79 -2.95
CA SER A 52 7.58 10.12 -3.34
C SER A 52 6.98 10.13 -4.74
N ALA A 53 7.57 9.39 -5.69
CA ALA A 53 7.03 9.22 -7.03
C ALA A 53 5.66 8.51 -7.02
N ILE A 54 5.49 7.51 -6.17
CA ILE A 54 4.20 6.83 -5.97
C ILE A 54 3.16 7.80 -5.41
N GLY A 55 3.53 8.60 -4.41
CA GLY A 55 2.67 9.66 -3.86
C GLY A 55 2.28 10.69 -4.90
N LEU A 56 3.24 11.11 -5.74
CA LEU A 56 3.04 12.07 -6.82
C LEU A 56 2.10 11.51 -7.91
N ALA A 57 2.32 10.29 -8.38
CA ALA A 57 1.45 9.63 -9.36
C ALA A 57 0.02 9.44 -8.83
N SER A 58 -0.10 9.18 -7.53
CA SER A 58 -1.39 9.10 -6.82
C SER A 58 -2.10 10.47 -6.79
N ALA A 59 -1.35 11.57 -6.60
CA ALA A 59 -1.86 12.94 -6.68
C ALA A 59 -2.35 13.32 -8.07
N VAL A 60 -1.59 12.97 -9.11
CA VAL A 60 -1.98 13.19 -10.51
C VAL A 60 -3.29 12.47 -10.82
N SER A 61 -3.46 11.25 -10.29
CA SER A 61 -4.66 10.44 -10.50
C SER A 61 -5.94 11.08 -9.95
N LEU A 62 -5.85 11.94 -8.93
CA LEU A 62 -6.98 12.71 -8.39
C LEU A 62 -7.52 13.77 -9.36
N GLY A 63 -6.77 14.11 -10.41
CA GLY A 63 -7.16 15.07 -11.43
C GLY A 63 -8.11 14.56 -12.50
N LYS A 64 -8.44 13.25 -12.50
CA LYS A 64 -9.35 12.65 -13.48
C LYS A 64 -10.81 13.02 -13.16
N ASP A 65 -11.60 13.31 -14.20
CA ASP A 65 -12.97 13.84 -14.07
C ASP A 65 -13.93 12.86 -13.37
N SER A 66 -13.77 11.56 -13.61
CA SER A 66 -14.56 10.51 -12.95
C SER A 66 -13.64 9.45 -12.34
N ILE A 67 -13.56 9.44 -11.01
CA ILE A 67 -12.76 8.47 -10.25
C ILE A 67 -13.71 7.62 -9.41
N PRO A 68 -13.73 6.28 -9.61
CA PRO A 68 -14.54 5.39 -8.79
C PRO A 68 -14.08 5.43 -7.33
N PRO A 69 -14.92 5.03 -6.36
CA PRO A 69 -14.54 5.00 -4.94
C PRO A 69 -13.23 4.24 -4.67
N SER A 70 -13.01 3.13 -5.38
CA SER A 70 -11.76 2.37 -5.31
C SER A 70 -10.53 3.16 -5.76
N GLY A 71 -10.64 3.96 -6.81
CA GLY A 71 -9.56 4.83 -7.28
C GLY A 71 -9.23 5.96 -6.30
N ARG A 72 -10.23 6.46 -5.57
CA ARG A 72 -10.04 7.45 -4.50
C ARG A 72 -9.29 6.86 -3.32
N VAL A 73 -9.71 5.67 -2.85
CA VAL A 73 -9.02 4.95 -1.77
C VAL A 73 -7.60 4.59 -2.20
N ALA A 74 -7.40 4.09 -3.42
CA ALA A 74 -6.07 3.78 -3.93
C ALA A 74 -5.16 5.01 -3.98
N SER A 75 -5.67 6.16 -4.44
CA SER A 75 -4.91 7.42 -4.47
C SER A 75 -4.58 7.91 -3.06
N ALA A 76 -5.52 7.79 -2.12
CA ALA A 76 -5.30 8.16 -0.73
C ALA A 76 -4.24 7.26 -0.07
N VAL A 77 -4.33 5.94 -0.26
CA VAL A 77 -3.33 4.99 0.24
C VAL A 77 -1.96 5.25 -0.40
N GLY A 78 -1.92 5.50 -1.70
CA GLY A 78 -0.69 5.80 -2.43
C GLY A 78 0.00 7.09 -1.99
N MET A 79 -0.71 8.03 -1.37
CA MET A 79 -0.13 9.20 -0.70
C MET A 79 0.22 8.93 0.77
N LEU A 80 -0.68 8.27 1.50
CA LEU A 80 -0.58 8.08 2.94
C LEU A 80 0.55 7.12 3.31
N VAL A 81 0.75 6.05 2.53
CA VAL A 81 1.81 5.07 2.79
C VAL A 81 3.20 5.71 2.69
N PRO A 82 3.57 6.39 1.58
CA PRO A 82 4.82 7.17 1.53
C PRO A 82 4.91 8.21 2.65
N GLY A 83 3.82 8.96 2.88
CA GLY A 83 3.78 10.01 3.89
C GLY A 83 4.14 9.52 5.30
N VAL A 84 3.62 8.36 5.70
CA VAL A 84 3.86 7.76 7.03
C VAL A 84 5.18 7.00 7.08
N VAL A 85 5.49 6.18 6.07
CA VAL A 85 6.72 5.36 6.05
C VAL A 85 7.95 6.26 6.09
N CYS A 86 8.01 7.28 5.23
CA CYS A 86 9.15 8.19 5.18
C CYS A 86 9.31 9.04 6.45
N PHE A 87 8.24 9.24 7.23
CA PHE A 87 8.32 9.91 8.53
C PHE A 87 9.19 9.12 9.53
N THR A 88 9.16 7.78 9.43
CA THR A 88 9.96 6.90 10.29
C THR A 88 11.37 6.63 9.75
N THR A 89 11.61 6.82 8.45
CA THR A 89 12.90 6.51 7.81
C THR A 89 13.80 7.72 7.57
N VAL A 90 13.23 8.86 7.13
CA VAL A 90 13.98 10.06 6.70
C VAL A 90 14.20 11.06 7.85
N GLY A 91 13.34 11.05 8.87
CA GLY A 91 13.47 11.95 10.02
C GLY A 91 13.05 13.39 9.71
N ALA A 92 13.85 14.37 10.15
CA ALA A 92 13.47 15.78 10.17
C ALA A 92 13.27 16.38 8.76
N LEU A 93 13.98 15.88 7.75
CA LEU A 93 13.77 16.24 6.34
C LEU A 93 12.34 15.96 5.85
N TRP A 94 11.59 15.12 6.56
CA TRP A 94 10.23 14.72 6.19
C TRP A 94 9.12 15.58 6.83
N TYR A 95 9.45 16.56 7.67
CA TYR A 95 8.44 17.40 8.33
C TYR A 95 7.57 18.19 7.35
N LEU A 96 8.11 18.56 6.20
CA LEU A 96 7.36 19.25 5.15
C LEU A 96 6.60 18.25 4.24
N PRO A 97 7.26 17.31 3.53
CA PRO A 97 6.57 16.40 2.60
C PRO A 97 5.57 15.46 3.29
N GLY A 98 5.81 15.06 4.54
CA GLY A 98 4.95 14.13 5.28
C GLY A 98 3.51 14.64 5.43
N PRO A 99 3.26 15.77 6.12
CA PRO A 99 1.93 16.39 6.22
C PRO A 99 1.33 16.72 4.85
N LEU A 100 2.15 17.17 3.91
CA LEU A 100 1.71 17.48 2.55
C LEU A 100 1.23 16.25 1.77
N LEU A 101 1.62 15.03 2.15
CA LEU A 101 1.09 13.78 1.58
C LEU A 101 -0.05 13.18 2.41
N THR A 102 -0.03 13.30 3.74
CA THR A 102 -1.05 12.68 4.61
C THR A 102 -2.37 13.46 4.66
N VAL A 103 -2.32 14.79 4.69
CA VAL A 103 -3.51 15.65 4.68
C VAL A 103 -4.37 15.45 3.41
N PRO A 104 -3.80 15.50 2.18
CA PRO A 104 -4.61 15.28 0.99
C PRO A 104 -5.14 13.84 0.87
N ALA A 105 -4.47 12.85 1.48
CA ALA A 105 -5.01 11.51 1.56
C ALA A 105 -6.34 11.47 2.34
N GLY A 106 -6.42 12.16 3.48
CA GLY A 106 -7.66 12.31 4.24
C GLY A 106 -8.74 13.04 3.44
N LEU A 107 -8.37 14.14 2.78
CA LEU A 107 -9.29 14.93 1.95
C LEU A 107 -9.84 14.14 0.76
N ALA A 108 -9.03 13.25 0.16
CA ALA A 108 -9.44 12.41 -0.97
C ALA A 108 -10.56 11.44 -0.61
N VAL A 109 -10.64 11.02 0.66
CA VAL A 109 -11.63 10.04 1.16
C VAL A 109 -12.81 10.70 1.86
N ALA A 110 -12.62 11.89 2.46
CA ALA A 110 -13.64 12.60 3.23
C ALA A 110 -14.94 12.88 2.45
N GLY A 111 -14.84 13.17 1.14
CA GLY A 111 -15.99 13.50 0.29
C GLY A 111 -16.86 12.30 -0.11
N GLY A 112 -16.54 11.09 0.33
CA GLY A 112 -17.28 9.84 0.05
C GLY A 112 -16.94 8.78 1.07
N TRP A 113 -16.99 9.15 2.35
CA TRP A 113 -16.52 8.32 3.46
C TRP A 113 -17.28 7.00 3.58
N ARG A 114 -18.59 6.97 3.33
CA ARG A 114 -19.40 5.74 3.42
C ARG A 114 -18.98 4.73 2.37
N GLU A 115 -18.90 5.13 1.11
CA GLU A 115 -18.48 4.24 0.01
C GLU A 115 -17.01 3.82 0.18
N SER A 116 -16.18 4.74 0.66
CA SER A 116 -14.77 4.45 0.92
C SER A 116 -14.58 3.49 2.09
N ARG A 117 -15.41 3.59 3.14
CA ARG A 117 -15.39 2.67 4.28
C ARG A 117 -15.72 1.25 3.85
N ASP A 118 -16.66 1.06 2.92
CA ASP A 118 -16.99 -0.26 2.38
C ASP A 118 -15.84 -0.84 1.55
N VAL A 119 -15.19 0.00 0.74
CA VAL A 119 -13.98 -0.39 0.00
C VAL A 119 -12.84 -0.72 0.96
N ILE A 120 -12.61 0.09 2.00
CA ILE A 120 -11.57 -0.15 3.00
C ILE A 120 -11.88 -1.44 3.77
N ALA A 121 -13.11 -1.67 4.20
CA ALA A 121 -13.51 -2.87 4.92
C ALA A 121 -13.31 -4.14 4.08
N THR A 122 -13.55 -4.07 2.77
CA THR A 122 -13.36 -5.19 1.85
C THR A 122 -11.90 -5.38 1.42
N ALA A 123 -11.11 -4.30 1.39
CA ALA A 123 -9.71 -4.30 0.98
C ALA A 123 -8.71 -4.33 2.16
N TRP A 124 -9.17 -4.27 3.41
CA TRP A 124 -8.33 -4.21 4.61
C TRP A 124 -7.32 -5.36 4.67
N LEU A 125 -7.80 -6.57 4.40
CA LEU A 125 -6.99 -7.78 4.47
C LEU A 125 -5.97 -7.89 3.34
N PRO A 126 -6.35 -7.68 2.05
CA PRO A 126 -5.40 -7.41 0.97
C PRO A 126 -4.33 -6.36 1.32
N GLY A 127 -4.75 -5.27 1.95
CA GLY A 127 -3.89 -4.17 2.38
C GLY A 127 -2.85 -4.62 3.40
N LEU A 128 -3.27 -5.34 4.45
CA LEU A 128 -2.36 -5.88 5.46
C LEU A 128 -1.34 -6.86 4.88
N VAL A 129 -1.76 -7.75 3.98
CA VAL A 129 -0.84 -8.69 3.30
C VAL A 129 0.15 -7.95 2.42
N SER A 130 -0.29 -6.89 1.73
CA SER A 130 0.60 -6.05 0.93
C SER A 130 1.60 -5.30 1.80
N LEU A 131 1.14 -4.74 2.93
CA LEU A 131 1.98 -4.04 3.90
C LEU A 131 3.03 -4.98 4.50
N LEU A 132 2.64 -6.22 4.81
CA LEU A 132 3.54 -7.25 5.30
C LEU A 132 4.63 -7.57 4.27
N GLY A 133 4.26 -7.77 2.99
CA GLY A 133 5.22 -7.98 1.92
C GLY A 133 6.18 -6.80 1.73
N ALA A 134 5.68 -5.56 1.82
CA ALA A 134 6.53 -4.37 1.76
C ALA A 134 7.52 -4.28 2.93
N PHE A 135 7.08 -4.64 4.14
CA PHE A 135 7.95 -4.70 5.32
C PHE A 135 9.02 -5.77 5.18
N GLU A 136 8.68 -6.91 4.60
CA GLU A 136 9.63 -7.99 4.29
C GLU A 136 10.72 -7.52 3.33
N VAL A 137 10.35 -6.85 2.22
CA VAL A 137 11.31 -6.24 1.29
C VAL A 137 12.23 -5.28 2.02
N MET A 138 11.68 -4.42 2.89
CA MET A 138 12.46 -3.44 3.65
C MET A 138 13.46 -4.11 4.61
N MET A 139 13.07 -5.20 5.26
CA MET A 139 13.95 -5.99 6.13
C MET A 139 15.04 -6.71 5.32
N ALA A 140 14.67 -7.28 4.18
CA ALA A 140 15.60 -8.00 3.30
C ALA A 140 16.70 -7.08 2.75
N LEU A 141 16.36 -5.83 2.40
CA LEU A 141 17.31 -4.81 1.97
C LEU A 141 18.34 -4.43 3.05
N ARG A 142 18.08 -4.74 4.32
CA ARG A 142 19.01 -4.51 5.44
C ARG A 142 19.82 -5.75 5.83
N ALA A 143 19.56 -6.92 5.23
CA ALA A 143 20.30 -8.13 5.50
C ALA A 143 21.70 -8.08 4.86
N SER A 144 22.74 -8.52 5.59
CA SER A 144 24.13 -8.47 5.09
C SER A 144 24.52 -9.57 4.09
N PRO A 145 23.85 -10.75 4.02
CA PRO A 145 24.09 -11.70 2.93
C PRO A 145 23.19 -11.41 1.72
N LEU A 146 23.80 -11.23 0.55
CA LEU A 146 23.14 -10.93 -0.73
C LEU A 146 22.07 -12.00 -1.10
N ALA A 147 22.31 -13.26 -0.75
CA ALA A 147 21.35 -14.34 -0.93
C ALA A 147 20.07 -14.16 -0.10
N LEU A 148 20.18 -13.72 1.16
CA LEU A 148 19.02 -13.44 2.02
C LEU A 148 18.26 -12.19 1.55
N THR A 149 18.98 -11.18 1.05
CA THR A 149 18.37 -10.00 0.43
C THR A 149 17.52 -10.39 -0.78
N LEU A 150 18.05 -11.19 -1.70
CA LEU A 150 17.30 -11.60 -2.89
C LEU A 150 16.07 -12.45 -2.53
N VAL A 151 16.21 -13.41 -1.62
CA VAL A 151 15.10 -14.26 -1.18
C VAL A 151 14.00 -13.43 -0.50
N GLY A 152 14.36 -12.53 0.42
CA GLY A 152 13.37 -11.70 1.11
C GLY A 152 12.76 -10.61 0.23
N VAL A 153 13.50 -10.07 -0.75
CA VAL A 153 12.94 -9.14 -1.75
C VAL A 153 11.94 -9.87 -2.64
N LEU A 154 12.29 -11.06 -3.16
CA LEU A 154 11.40 -11.85 -3.99
C LEU A 154 10.17 -12.36 -3.22
N GLY A 155 10.35 -12.81 -1.98
CA GLY A 155 9.28 -13.24 -1.08
C GLY A 155 8.33 -12.10 -0.72
N GLY A 156 8.87 -10.95 -0.33
CA GLY A 156 8.10 -9.76 -0.02
C GLY A 156 7.34 -9.19 -1.23
N LEU A 157 7.96 -9.17 -2.42
CA LEU A 157 7.28 -8.80 -3.67
C LEU A 157 6.17 -9.79 -4.03
N ALA A 158 6.41 -11.08 -3.82
CA ALA A 158 5.40 -12.11 -4.04
C ALA A 158 4.20 -11.93 -3.10
N LEU A 159 4.43 -11.66 -1.82
CA LEU A 159 3.37 -11.34 -0.86
C LEU A 159 2.62 -10.07 -1.22
N PHE A 160 3.35 -9.03 -1.63
CA PHE A 160 2.80 -7.76 -2.08
C PHE A 160 1.85 -7.93 -3.27
N ALA A 161 2.22 -8.79 -4.23
CA ALA A 161 1.41 -9.05 -5.42
C ALA A 161 0.26 -10.06 -5.18
N SER A 162 0.40 -10.97 -4.22
CA SER A 162 -0.56 -12.08 -4.02
C SER A 162 -2.04 -11.67 -3.84
N PRO A 163 -2.40 -10.59 -3.11
CA PRO A 163 -3.80 -10.24 -2.93
C PRO A 163 -4.46 -9.67 -4.19
N TRP A 164 -3.67 -9.27 -5.18
CA TRP A 164 -4.13 -8.71 -6.45
C TRP A 164 -4.36 -9.78 -7.53
N MET A 165 -3.96 -11.03 -7.27
CA MET A 165 -4.17 -12.13 -8.20
C MET A 165 -5.62 -12.61 -8.19
N ARG A 166 -6.22 -12.73 -9.39
CA ARG A 166 -7.58 -13.27 -9.58
C ARG A 166 -7.70 -14.77 -9.29
N ASN A 167 -6.60 -15.53 -9.42
CA ASN A 167 -6.60 -17.00 -9.30
C ASN A 167 -6.14 -17.48 -7.91
N LYS A 168 -6.93 -18.41 -7.31
CA LYS A 168 -6.72 -18.90 -5.93
C LYS A 168 -5.47 -19.77 -5.75
N ARG A 169 -5.14 -20.61 -6.73
CA ARG A 169 -3.98 -21.53 -6.68
C ARG A 169 -2.62 -20.81 -6.67
N PRO A 170 -2.31 -19.91 -7.62
CA PRO A 170 -1.04 -19.18 -7.59
C PRO A 170 -0.96 -18.24 -6.39
N ARG A 171 -2.08 -17.66 -5.93
CA ARG A 171 -2.11 -16.84 -4.71
C ARG A 171 -1.65 -17.62 -3.48
N LEU A 172 -2.12 -18.86 -3.30
CA LEU A 172 -1.71 -19.70 -2.18
C LEU A 172 -0.22 -20.09 -2.28
N ALA A 173 0.24 -20.39 -3.50
CA ALA A 173 1.64 -20.69 -3.77
C ALA A 173 2.55 -19.49 -3.46
N LEU A 174 2.21 -18.27 -3.92
CA LEU A 174 2.96 -17.05 -3.60
C LEU A 174 2.94 -16.73 -2.10
N LEU A 175 1.82 -16.98 -1.41
CA LEU A 175 1.74 -16.82 0.03
C LEU A 175 2.71 -17.75 0.76
N LEU A 176 2.74 -19.04 0.38
CA LEU A 176 3.64 -20.02 0.98
C LEU A 176 5.10 -19.75 0.61
N VAL A 177 5.39 -19.42 -0.64
CA VAL A 177 6.75 -19.12 -1.13
C VAL A 177 7.30 -17.82 -0.52
N GLY A 178 6.46 -16.83 -0.21
CA GLY A 178 6.90 -15.63 0.51
C GLY A 178 7.07 -15.87 2.01
N THR A 179 6.10 -16.51 2.66
CA THR A 179 6.13 -16.68 4.12
C THR A 179 7.11 -17.74 4.63
N ILE A 180 7.31 -18.84 3.91
CA ILE A 180 8.16 -19.95 4.40
C ILE A 180 9.64 -19.57 4.48
N PRO A 181 10.27 -18.99 3.43
CA PRO A 181 11.67 -18.58 3.51
C PRO A 181 11.90 -17.51 4.56
N PHE A 182 10.95 -16.58 4.72
CA PHE A 182 11.01 -15.55 5.76
C PHE A 182 10.89 -16.13 7.16
N ALA A 183 9.97 -17.08 7.38
CA ALA A 183 9.81 -17.77 8.66
C ALA A 183 11.07 -18.58 9.04
N VAL A 184 11.73 -19.20 8.05
CA VAL A 184 13.00 -19.91 8.25
C VAL A 184 14.15 -18.93 8.53
N ALA A 185 14.24 -17.83 7.79
CA ALA A 185 15.31 -16.83 7.98
C ALA A 185 15.17 -16.07 9.31
N ALA A 186 13.95 -15.86 9.79
CA ALA A 186 13.64 -15.10 11.00
C ALA A 186 13.25 -15.99 12.20
N TRP A 187 13.60 -17.28 12.18
CA TRP A 187 13.26 -18.26 13.22
C TRP A 187 13.71 -17.91 14.64
N TRP A 188 14.70 -17.01 14.80
CA TRP A 188 15.14 -16.48 16.09
C TRP A 188 14.17 -15.45 16.71
N SER A 189 13.19 -14.94 15.96
CA SER A 189 12.24 -13.93 16.43
C SER A 189 10.83 -14.51 16.52
N LEU A 190 10.35 -14.73 17.74
CA LEU A 190 9.03 -15.26 18.07
C LEU A 190 7.86 -14.45 17.47
N VAL A 191 8.11 -13.18 17.11
CA VAL A 191 7.16 -12.26 16.47
C VAL A 191 6.82 -12.69 15.04
N VAL A 192 7.78 -13.29 14.32
CA VAL A 192 7.62 -13.66 12.90
C VAL A 192 6.73 -14.90 12.67
N PRO A 193 6.87 -16.02 13.40
CA PRO A 193 5.91 -17.12 13.30
C PRO A 193 4.51 -16.69 13.76
N LEU A 194 4.40 -15.77 14.73
CA LEU A 194 3.13 -15.22 15.16
C LEU A 194 2.44 -14.44 14.03
N LEU A 195 3.18 -13.60 13.30
CA LEU A 195 2.68 -12.86 12.13
C LEU A 195 2.29 -13.80 10.97
N ALA A 196 3.07 -14.87 10.74
CA ALA A 196 2.75 -15.88 9.71
C ALA A 196 1.47 -16.65 10.04
N ILE A 197 1.29 -17.08 11.30
CA ILE A 197 0.07 -17.73 11.78
C ILE A 197 -1.12 -16.77 11.67
N LEU A 198 -0.95 -15.50 12.04
CA LEU A 198 -1.98 -14.48 11.92
C LEU A 198 -2.40 -14.28 10.45
N ALA A 199 -1.43 -14.19 9.53
CA ALA A 199 -1.68 -14.06 8.09
C ALA A 199 -2.43 -15.27 7.50
N LEU A 200 -2.09 -16.48 7.95
CA LEU A 200 -2.75 -17.73 7.55
C LEU A 200 -4.18 -17.84 8.10
N ALA A 201 -4.37 -17.54 9.39
CA ALA A 201 -5.69 -17.55 10.03
C ALA A 201 -6.65 -16.56 9.36
N ILE A 202 -6.15 -15.37 9.08
CA ILE A 202 -6.87 -14.31 8.38
C ILE A 202 -7.24 -14.72 6.95
N SER A 203 -6.31 -15.33 6.21
CA SER A 203 -6.56 -15.82 4.86
C SER A 203 -7.63 -16.92 4.82
N GLY A 204 -7.63 -17.81 5.82
CA GLY A 204 -8.66 -18.83 5.99
C GLY A 204 -10.07 -18.24 6.21
N VAL A 205 -10.18 -17.16 6.97
CA VAL A 205 -11.47 -16.47 7.21
C VAL A 205 -11.99 -15.79 5.95
N ILE A 206 -11.12 -15.21 5.11
CA ILE A 206 -11.49 -14.60 3.82
C ILE A 206 -12.03 -15.66 2.85
N ALA A 207 -11.38 -16.82 2.80
CA ALA A 207 -11.80 -17.94 1.95
C ALA A 207 -13.19 -18.45 2.37
N ARG A 208 -13.51 -18.43 3.67
CA ARG A 208 -14.82 -18.83 4.20
C ARG A 208 -15.90 -17.77 3.94
N ARG A 209 -15.62 -16.47 4.13
CA ARG A 209 -16.61 -15.38 3.90
C ARG A 209 -16.99 -15.19 2.43
N ARG A 210 -16.12 -15.53 1.48
CA ARG A 210 -16.49 -15.53 0.04
C ARG A 210 -17.37 -16.71 -0.37
N ARG A 211 -17.49 -17.76 0.45
CA ARG A 211 -18.37 -18.91 0.22
C ARG A 211 -19.83 -18.63 0.62
N THR A 212 -20.06 -17.65 1.49
CA THR A 212 -21.38 -17.34 2.06
C THR A 212 -22.07 -16.16 1.41
N ARG A 213 -21.62 -15.68 0.24
CA ARG A 213 -22.46 -14.81 -0.60
C ARG A 213 -23.27 -15.77 -1.47
N PRO A 214 -24.56 -16.03 -1.17
CA PRO A 214 -25.39 -16.75 -2.11
C PRO A 214 -25.46 -15.85 -3.33
N THR A 215 -25.05 -16.36 -4.49
CA THR A 215 -25.61 -15.89 -5.75
C THR A 215 -27.10 -16.12 -5.61
N ALA A 216 -27.85 -15.07 -5.26
CA ALA A 216 -29.30 -15.10 -5.39
C ALA A 216 -29.58 -15.20 -6.89
N LEU A 217 -29.59 -16.44 -7.38
CA LEU A 217 -30.34 -16.82 -8.55
C LEU A 217 -31.80 -16.66 -8.14
N ASP A 218 -32.45 -15.61 -8.62
CA ASP A 218 -33.91 -15.63 -8.66
C ASP A 218 -34.34 -16.87 -9.44
N ALA A 219 -35.38 -17.54 -8.95
CA ALA A 219 -35.92 -18.81 -9.47
C ALA A 219 -36.45 -18.74 -10.92
N THR A 220 -36.15 -17.67 -11.65
CA THR A 220 -36.60 -17.37 -13.01
C THR A 220 -35.46 -17.15 -14.01
N GLY A 221 -34.19 -17.26 -13.61
CA GLY A 221 -33.05 -17.33 -14.54
C GLY A 221 -32.86 -16.11 -15.45
N ARG A 222 -33.29 -14.91 -15.05
CA ARG A 222 -33.17 -13.69 -15.85
C ARG A 222 -32.24 -12.67 -15.19
N TRP A 223 -31.26 -12.18 -15.94
CA TRP A 223 -30.42 -11.06 -15.54
C TRP A 223 -31.27 -9.79 -15.48
N GLY A 224 -31.58 -9.30 -14.29
CA GLY A 224 -32.27 -8.02 -14.09
C GLY A 224 -31.37 -6.85 -14.51
N GLY A 225 -31.55 -6.36 -15.73
CA GLY A 225 -31.05 -5.05 -16.14
C GLY A 225 -31.87 -3.92 -15.52
N PRO A 226 -31.33 -2.69 -15.40
CA PRO A 226 -32.10 -1.55 -14.94
C PRO A 226 -33.23 -1.26 -15.93
N LEU A 227 -34.47 -1.31 -15.46
CA LEU A 227 -35.64 -0.97 -16.26
C LEU A 227 -35.54 0.49 -16.71
N ALA A 228 -35.19 0.66 -17.97
CA ALA A 228 -35.45 1.88 -18.73
C ALA A 228 -36.95 1.99 -18.99
N GLY A 229 -37.49 3.20 -18.87
CA GLY A 229 -38.76 3.59 -19.49
C GLY A 229 -40.01 3.37 -18.65
N ALA A 230 -40.22 4.20 -17.64
CA ALA A 230 -41.57 4.63 -17.27
C ALA A 230 -41.83 5.98 -17.95
N ALA A 231 -42.14 5.90 -19.24
CA ALA A 231 -42.88 6.92 -19.98
C ALA A 231 -44.09 6.21 -20.60
N ASP A 232 -45.22 6.91 -20.59
CA ASP A 232 -46.55 6.53 -21.10
C ASP A 232 -47.43 5.69 -20.15
N ARG A 233 -48.13 6.39 -19.25
CA ARG A 233 -49.57 6.74 -19.39
C ARG A 233 -50.06 7.56 -18.21
#